data_AF-A0A2C9UYM7-F1
#
_entry.id   AF-A0A2C9UYM7-F1
#
_cell.length_a   1.000
_cell.length_b   1.000
_cell.length_c   1.000
_cell.angle_alpha   90.00
_cell.angle_beta   90.00
_cell.angle_gamma   90.00
#
_symmetry.space_group_name_H-M   'P 1'
#
loop_
_entity.id
_entity.type
_entity.pdbx_description
1 polymer ?
#
loop_
_entity_poly.entity_id
_entity_poly.type
_entity_poly.pdbx_seq_one_letter_code
_entity_poly.pdbx_strand_id
1 'polypeptide(L)'
;MFESVEELFQLPLWTKMLNVSRKRFHGYIGQLPSVPLYESIGIEDRTMLEKVESLTNVLWPQGNPNFSKMVRSFSKLVAELESIVRKMILESLGMEKYIDEHMNSTAYLLRILNYEGPQTTESKPGILLIQIRYTDHIAPKSAPEELVDEEHPLLYKPFDYLEFLKFGSQPVLIN
;
A
#
# COMPACT_ATOMS: atom_id res chain seq x y z
N MET A 1 -7.20 -8.98 -15.29
CA MET A 1 -6.45 -8.34 -14.19
C MET A 1 -5.14 -7.79 -14.72
N PHE A 2 -4.22 -8.63 -15.20
CA PHE A 2 -2.93 -8.21 -15.76
C PHE A 2 -3.07 -7.19 -16.90
N GLU A 3 -3.94 -7.43 -17.87
CA GLU A 3 -4.21 -6.47 -18.97
C GLU A 3 -4.59 -5.06 -18.48
N SER A 4 -5.46 -4.96 -17.46
CA SER A 4 -5.86 -3.67 -16.90
C SER A 4 -4.73 -2.96 -16.13
N VAL A 5 -3.78 -3.71 -15.59
CA VAL A 5 -2.59 -3.17 -14.93
C VAL A 5 -1.55 -2.74 -15.97
N GLU A 6 -1.37 -3.51 -17.04
CA GLU A 6 -0.51 -3.13 -18.16
C GLU A 6 -1.01 -1.85 -18.83
N GLU A 7 -2.32 -1.76 -19.11
CA GLU A 7 -2.95 -0.55 -19.64
C GLU A 7 -2.68 0.67 -18.76
N LEU A 8 -2.80 0.52 -17.44
CA LEU A 8 -2.51 1.58 -16.47
C LEU A 8 -1.07 2.11 -16.61
N PHE A 9 -0.07 1.23 -16.72
CA PHE A 9 1.33 1.65 -16.77
C PHE A 9 1.79 2.11 -18.16
N GLN A 10 1.05 1.76 -19.21
CA GLN A 10 1.23 2.31 -20.56
C GLN A 10 0.71 3.75 -20.71
N LEU A 11 -0.04 4.27 -19.74
CA LEU A 11 -0.47 5.68 -19.76
C LEU A 11 0.74 6.63 -19.76
N PRO A 12 0.61 7.82 -20.37
CA PRO A 12 1.66 8.83 -20.31
C PRO A 12 2.06 9.16 -18.86
N LEU A 13 3.35 9.39 -18.63
CA LEU A 13 3.89 9.70 -17.30
C LEU A 13 3.14 10.86 -16.64
N TRP A 14 2.89 11.95 -17.38
CA TRP A 14 2.19 13.12 -16.87
C TRP A 14 0.76 12.78 -16.39
N THR A 15 0.08 11.83 -17.03
CA THR A 15 -1.25 11.34 -16.62
C THR A 15 -1.16 10.57 -15.32
N LYS A 16 -0.18 9.66 -15.18
CA LYS A 16 0.06 8.91 -13.94
C LYS A 16 0.42 9.84 -12.78
N MET A 17 1.18 10.90 -13.04
CA MET A 17 1.54 11.93 -12.05
C MET A 17 0.36 12.78 -11.55
N LEU A 18 -0.80 12.76 -12.22
CA LEU A 18 -2.02 13.40 -11.70
C LEU A 18 -2.59 12.66 -10.48
N ASN A 19 -2.17 11.41 -10.23
CA ASN A 19 -2.51 10.71 -9.00
C ASN A 19 -1.73 11.30 -7.81
N VAL A 20 -2.23 12.40 -7.26
CA VAL A 20 -1.63 13.09 -6.12
C VAL A 20 -2.42 12.80 -4.84
N SER A 21 -1.70 12.70 -3.71
CA SER A 21 -2.30 12.62 -2.39
C SER A 21 -1.62 13.58 -1.44
N ARG A 22 -2.40 14.15 -0.51
CA ARG A 22 -1.86 14.93 0.62
C ARG A 22 -1.11 14.03 1.60
N LYS A 23 -1.38 12.72 1.59
CA LYS A 23 -0.66 11.75 2.41
C LYS A 23 0.55 11.23 1.65
N ARG A 24 1.69 11.24 2.34
CA ARG A 24 2.97 10.84 1.76
C ARG A 24 2.87 9.41 1.23
N PHE A 25 3.40 9.18 0.04
CA PHE A 25 3.40 7.87 -0.64
C PHE A 25 2.04 7.31 -1.08
N HIS A 26 0.91 8.01 -0.88
CA HIS A 26 -0.40 7.48 -1.23
C HIS A 26 -0.80 7.72 -2.69
N GLY A 27 -0.07 8.57 -3.42
CA GLY A 27 -0.28 8.82 -4.85
C GLY A 27 0.64 8.00 -5.74
N TYR A 28 0.96 8.54 -6.91
CA TYR A 28 1.99 8.02 -7.80
C TYR A 28 3.37 8.04 -7.15
N ILE A 29 4.13 6.98 -7.35
CA ILE A 29 5.56 6.90 -7.01
C ILE A 29 6.28 6.30 -8.21
N GLY A 30 7.28 6.99 -8.72
CA GLY A 30 8.13 6.54 -9.81
C GLY A 30 9.22 7.59 -10.08
N GLN A 31 10.13 7.31 -11.00
CA GLN A 31 11.22 8.22 -11.38
C GLN A 31 12.17 8.58 -10.22
N LEU A 32 12.29 7.71 -9.22
CA LEU A 32 13.20 7.90 -8.10
C LEU A 32 14.59 7.37 -8.47
N PRO A 33 15.67 8.19 -8.38
CA PRO A 33 17.02 7.76 -8.73
C PRO A 33 17.51 6.53 -7.95
N SER A 34 17.05 6.37 -6.70
CA SER A 34 17.41 5.24 -5.83
C SER A 34 16.65 3.94 -6.15
N VAL A 35 15.52 4.01 -6.87
CA VAL A 35 14.71 2.85 -7.28
C VAL A 35 14.20 3.03 -8.72
N PRO A 36 15.10 3.07 -9.72
CA PRO A 36 14.76 3.46 -11.10
C PRO A 36 13.81 2.48 -11.80
N LEU A 37 13.81 1.20 -11.38
CA LEU A 37 13.00 0.14 -11.95
C LEU A 37 11.60 0.04 -11.32
N TYR A 38 11.26 0.96 -10.41
CA TYR A 38 10.04 0.91 -9.61
C TYR A 38 9.04 1.99 -10.01
N GLU A 39 7.81 1.57 -10.27
CA GLU A 39 6.68 2.46 -10.47
C GLU A 39 5.44 1.95 -9.70
N SER A 40 4.64 2.84 -9.13
CA SER A 40 3.41 2.45 -8.44
C SER A 40 2.35 3.55 -8.38
N ILE A 41 1.09 3.11 -8.25
CA ILE A 41 -0.09 3.96 -8.07
C ILE A 41 -0.81 3.49 -6.79
N GLY A 42 -0.97 4.40 -5.83
CA GLY A 42 -1.77 4.18 -4.64
C GLY A 42 -3.23 4.62 -4.83
N ILE A 43 -4.16 3.85 -4.24
CA ILE A 43 -5.59 4.13 -4.19
C ILE A 43 -6.06 3.97 -2.74
N GLU A 44 -6.47 5.07 -2.11
CA GLU A 44 -6.97 5.00 -0.74
C GLU A 44 -8.35 4.32 -0.69
N ASP A 45 -8.53 3.40 0.25
CA ASP A 45 -9.65 2.46 0.25
C ASP A 45 -10.83 2.88 1.13
N ARG A 46 -10.69 3.93 1.96
CA ARG A 46 -11.72 4.33 2.96
C ARG A 46 -13.15 4.41 2.42
N THR A 47 -13.33 4.79 1.15
CA THR A 47 -14.59 4.67 0.40
C THR A 47 -14.28 4.07 -0.97
N MET A 48 -14.08 2.74 -1.01
CA MET A 48 -13.74 1.93 -2.21
C MET A 48 -14.41 2.37 -3.51
N LEU A 49 -15.67 2.81 -3.46
CA LEU A 49 -16.43 3.15 -4.67
C LEU A 49 -16.03 4.52 -5.24
N GLU A 50 -16.05 5.57 -4.41
CA GLU A 50 -15.87 6.95 -4.84
C GLU A 50 -14.42 7.22 -5.30
N LYS A 51 -13.45 6.65 -4.59
CA LYS A 51 -12.02 6.90 -4.89
C LYS A 51 -11.53 6.17 -6.12
N VAL A 52 -12.05 4.96 -6.38
CA VAL A 52 -11.76 4.24 -7.62
C VAL A 52 -12.32 5.00 -8.81
N GLU A 53 -13.55 5.49 -8.72
CA GLU A 53 -14.16 6.28 -9.81
C GLU A 53 -13.44 7.61 -10.00
N SER A 54 -13.10 8.32 -8.92
CA SER A 54 -12.33 9.55 -8.99
C SER A 54 -10.98 9.34 -9.67
N LEU A 55 -10.22 8.31 -9.30
CA LEU A 55 -8.94 8.01 -9.94
C LEU A 55 -9.13 7.61 -11.40
N THR A 56 -10.11 6.76 -11.69
CA THR A 56 -10.39 6.33 -13.06
C THR A 56 -10.71 7.53 -13.95
N ASN A 57 -11.48 8.52 -13.48
CA ASN A 57 -11.79 9.72 -14.24
C ASN A 57 -10.57 10.63 -14.47
N VAL A 58 -9.62 10.64 -13.52
CA VAL A 58 -8.36 11.37 -13.67
C VAL A 58 -7.45 10.73 -14.72
N LEU A 59 -7.35 9.40 -14.70
CA LEU A 59 -6.47 8.64 -15.59
C LEU A 59 -7.07 8.43 -16.99
N TRP A 60 -8.39 8.23 -17.05
CA TRP A 60 -9.18 8.04 -18.26
C TRP A 60 -10.40 8.95 -18.21
N PRO A 61 -10.36 10.16 -18.80
CA PRO A 61 -11.50 11.09 -18.81
C PRO A 61 -12.79 10.51 -19.41
N GLN A 62 -12.64 9.57 -20.34
CA GLN A 62 -13.70 8.80 -21.00
C GLN A 62 -14.19 7.59 -20.17
N GLY A 63 -13.57 7.33 -19.02
CA GLY A 63 -13.85 6.20 -18.14
C GLY A 63 -13.11 4.92 -18.55
N ASN A 64 -12.88 4.04 -17.58
CA ASN A 64 -12.36 2.69 -17.79
C ASN A 64 -13.12 1.70 -16.88
N PRO A 65 -14.28 1.17 -17.32
CA PRO A 65 -15.11 0.30 -16.49
C PRO A 65 -14.41 -1.03 -16.17
N ASN A 66 -13.53 -1.51 -17.04
CA ASN A 66 -12.76 -2.74 -16.83
C ASN A 66 -11.76 -2.57 -15.70
N PHE A 67 -11.00 -1.47 -15.70
CA PHE A 67 -10.07 -1.14 -14.61
C PHE A 67 -10.81 -0.96 -13.29
N SER A 68 -11.88 -0.15 -13.27
CA SER A 68 -12.68 0.06 -12.05
C SER A 68 -13.28 -1.23 -11.50
N LYS A 69 -13.78 -2.11 -12.38
CA LYS A 69 -14.29 -3.43 -11.97
C LYS A 69 -13.17 -4.30 -11.41
N MET A 70 -12.01 -4.35 -12.05
CA MET A 70 -10.84 -5.09 -11.59
C MET A 70 -10.42 -4.65 -10.19
N VAL A 71 -10.23 -3.34 -9.97
CA VAL A 71 -9.81 -2.80 -8.68
C VAL A 71 -10.81 -3.15 -7.58
N ARG A 72 -12.11 -2.98 -7.83
CA ARG A 72 -13.16 -3.31 -6.86
C ARG A 72 -13.20 -4.80 -6.53
N SER A 73 -13.17 -5.67 -7.54
CA SER A 73 -13.20 -7.12 -7.34
C SER A 73 -11.97 -7.62 -6.58
N PHE A 74 -10.78 -7.13 -6.92
CA PHE A 74 -9.55 -7.50 -6.24
C PHE A 74 -9.54 -7.03 -4.78
N SER A 75 -9.88 -5.76 -4.54
CA SER A 75 -9.88 -5.19 -3.18
C SER A 75 -10.88 -5.90 -2.27
N LYS A 76 -12.08 -6.21 -2.77
CA LYS A 76 -13.07 -7.00 -2.03
C LYS A 76 -12.53 -8.37 -1.64
N LEU A 77 -11.94 -9.10 -2.59
CA LEU A 77 -11.41 -10.44 -2.35
C LEU A 77 -10.31 -10.44 -1.28
N VAL A 78 -9.37 -9.48 -1.36
CA VAL A 78 -8.27 -9.43 -0.40
C VAL A 78 -8.76 -8.94 0.97
N ALA A 79 -9.72 -8.02 1.04
CA ALA A 79 -10.31 -7.57 2.31
C ALA A 79 -11.07 -8.71 3.02
N GLU A 80 -11.79 -9.57 2.28
CA GLU A 80 -12.45 -10.75 2.84
C GLU A 80 -11.44 -11.76 3.39
N LEU A 81 -10.36 -12.04 2.64
CA LEU A 81 -9.29 -12.93 3.09
C LEU A 81 -8.59 -12.38 4.34
N GLU A 82 -8.27 -11.08 4.34
CA GLU A 82 -7.63 -10.40 5.47
C GLU A 82 -8.48 -10.47 6.74
N SER A 83 -9.80 -10.26 6.62
CA SER A 83 -10.75 -10.35 7.73
C SER A 83 -10.76 -11.75 8.35
N ILE A 84 -10.74 -12.80 7.52
CA ILE A 84 -10.69 -14.18 7.99
C ILE A 84 -9.37 -14.44 8.74
N VAL A 85 -8.23 -14.12 8.13
CA VAL A 85 -6.91 -14.35 8.72
C VAL A 85 -6.77 -13.61 10.06
N ARG A 86 -7.23 -12.36 10.14
CA ARG A 86 -7.19 -11.59 11.40
C ARG A 86 -8.04 -12.19 12.51
N LYS A 87 -9.26 -12.63 12.18
CA LYS A 87 -10.12 -13.31 13.15
C LYS A 87 -9.44 -14.57 13.68
N MET A 88 -8.91 -15.40 12.78
CA MET A 88 -8.17 -16.60 13.17
C MET A 88 -6.99 -16.30 14.11
N ILE A 89 -6.22 -15.23 13.83
CA ILE A 89 -5.12 -14.80 14.70
C ILE A 89 -5.64 -14.37 16.08
N LEU A 90 -6.66 -13.50 16.15
CA LEU A 90 -7.19 -13.03 17.42
C LEU A 90 -7.83 -14.15 18.25
N GLU A 91 -8.56 -15.06 17.61
CA GLU A 91 -9.12 -16.26 18.23
C GLU A 91 -8.00 -17.16 18.78
N SER A 92 -6.92 -17.38 18.01
CA SER A 92 -5.77 -18.19 18.48
C SER A 92 -5.06 -17.60 19.71
N LEU A 93 -5.21 -16.29 19.93
CA LEU A 93 -4.64 -15.55 21.05
C LEU A 93 -5.62 -15.37 22.22
N GLY A 94 -6.86 -15.88 22.11
CA GLY A 94 -7.92 -15.67 23.11
C GLY A 94 -8.36 -14.20 23.24
N MET A 95 -8.29 -13.45 22.14
CA MET A 95 -8.55 -12.01 22.05
C MET A 95 -9.86 -11.68 21.31
N GLU A 96 -10.85 -12.57 21.35
CA GLU A 96 -12.09 -12.47 20.56
C GLU A 96 -12.88 -11.19 20.86
N LYS A 97 -12.83 -10.73 22.12
CA LYS A 97 -13.49 -9.47 22.54
C LYS A 97 -13.00 -8.22 21.81
N TYR A 98 -11.82 -8.27 21.18
CA TYR A 98 -11.24 -7.13 20.45
C TYR A 98 -11.44 -7.20 18.93
N ILE A 99 -12.13 -8.23 18.41
CA ILE A 99 -12.30 -8.42 16.96
C ILE A 99 -12.92 -7.19 16.31
N ASP A 100 -14.06 -6.72 16.82
CA ASP A 100 -14.79 -5.60 16.20
C ASP A 100 -13.98 -4.30 16.25
N GLU A 101 -13.35 -4.01 17.39
CA GLU A 101 -12.47 -2.83 17.55
C GLU A 101 -11.31 -2.88 16.56
N HIS A 102 -10.62 -4.00 16.47
CA HIS A 102 -9.45 -4.18 15.61
C HIS A 102 -9.80 -4.16 14.11
N MET A 103 -10.96 -4.70 13.73
CA MET A 103 -11.44 -4.63 12.35
C MET A 103 -11.80 -3.20 11.95
N ASN A 104 -12.41 -2.42 12.86
CA ASN A 104 -12.85 -1.04 12.59
C ASN A 104 -11.72 0.00 12.64
N SER A 105 -10.58 -0.30 13.25
CA SER A 105 -9.43 0.63 13.35
C SER A 105 -8.56 0.70 12.08
N THR A 106 -8.97 0.04 11.00
CA THR A 106 -8.11 -0.18 9.82
C THR A 106 -8.59 0.65 8.65
N ALA A 107 -7.63 1.11 7.85
CA ALA A 107 -7.94 1.44 6.47
C ALA A 107 -6.92 0.78 5.55
N TYR A 108 -7.25 0.79 4.26
CA TYR A 108 -6.42 0.17 3.27
C TYR A 108 -5.89 1.20 2.26
N LEU A 109 -4.74 0.89 1.71
CA LEU A 109 -4.18 1.51 0.53
C LEU A 109 -3.91 0.38 -0.47
N LEU A 110 -4.70 0.32 -1.53
CA LEU A 110 -4.34 -0.54 -2.64
C LEU A 110 -3.17 0.08 -3.40
N ARG A 111 -2.11 -0.69 -3.60
CA ARG A 111 -0.95 -0.27 -4.39
C ARG A 111 -0.80 -1.17 -5.61
N ILE A 112 -0.96 -0.58 -6.78
CA ILE A 112 -0.67 -1.23 -8.04
C ILE A 112 0.79 -0.91 -8.37
N LEU A 113 1.58 -1.93 -8.69
CA LEU A 113 3.03 -1.89 -8.79
C LEU A 113 3.46 -2.31 -10.18
N ASN A 114 4.56 -1.73 -10.66
CA ASN A 114 5.28 -2.21 -11.81
C ASN A 114 6.77 -2.23 -11.49
N TYR A 115 7.41 -3.34 -11.83
CA TYR A 115 8.84 -3.51 -11.67
C TYR A 115 9.46 -3.91 -12.99
N GLU A 116 10.52 -3.24 -13.40
CA GLU A 116 11.35 -3.71 -14.51
C GLU A 116 12.38 -4.74 -13.99
N GLY A 117 12.62 -5.80 -14.75
CA GLY A 117 13.66 -6.76 -14.43
C GLY A 117 15.07 -6.12 -14.53
N PRO A 118 16.01 -6.42 -13.61
CA PRO A 118 17.37 -5.97 -13.78
C PRO A 118 17.95 -6.53 -15.09
N GLN A 119 18.48 -5.63 -15.93
CA GLN A 119 19.07 -5.96 -17.24
C GLN A 119 18.10 -6.54 -18.29
N THR A 120 16.78 -6.43 -18.07
CA THR A 120 15.77 -6.75 -19.09
C THR A 120 14.82 -5.57 -19.28
N THR A 121 14.23 -5.43 -20.46
CA THR A 121 13.12 -4.49 -20.70
C THR A 121 11.77 -5.12 -20.37
N GLU A 122 11.76 -6.29 -19.73
CA GLU A 122 10.52 -7.00 -19.40
C GLU A 122 9.91 -6.39 -18.12
N SER A 123 8.76 -5.75 -18.32
CA SER A 123 7.92 -5.21 -17.26
C SER A 123 7.21 -6.35 -16.53
N LYS A 124 7.31 -6.36 -15.20
CA LYS A 124 6.59 -7.29 -14.31
C LYS A 124 5.53 -6.52 -13.52
N PRO A 125 4.31 -6.39 -14.06
CA PRO A 125 3.21 -5.75 -13.35
C PRO A 125 2.76 -6.62 -12.17
N GLY A 126 2.45 -5.97 -11.06
CA GLY A 126 1.95 -6.59 -9.84
C GLY A 126 0.88 -5.74 -9.17
N ILE A 127 0.09 -6.36 -8.30
CA ILE A 127 -0.85 -5.64 -7.44
C ILE A 127 -0.59 -6.11 -6.01
N LEU A 128 -0.44 -5.15 -5.10
CA LEU A 128 -0.29 -5.39 -3.67
C LEU A 128 -1.34 -4.55 -2.93
N LEU A 129 -2.19 -5.19 -2.13
CA LEU A 129 -2.96 -4.45 -1.13
C LEU A 129 -2.05 -4.21 0.08
N ILE A 130 -1.82 -2.95 0.43
CA ILE A 130 -1.08 -2.58 1.64
C ILE A 130 -2.08 -2.10 2.68
N GLN A 131 -2.10 -2.76 3.84
CA GLN A 131 -2.83 -2.25 4.98
C GLN A 131 -2.11 -1.02 5.55
N ILE A 132 -2.82 0.09 5.71
CA ILE A 132 -2.30 1.26 6.42
C ILE A 132 -3.18 1.48 7.63
N ARG A 133 -2.68 1.07 8.80
CA ARG A 133 -3.30 1.46 10.06
C ARG A 133 -3.28 2.98 10.15
N TYR A 134 -4.47 3.57 10.19
CA TYR A 134 -4.64 4.95 10.61
C TYR A 134 -4.61 4.96 12.12
N THR A 135 -3.42 5.14 12.66
CA THR A 135 -3.29 6.14 13.70
C THR A 135 -3.01 7.45 12.97
N ASP A 136 -3.41 8.61 13.49
CA ASP A 136 -3.04 9.93 12.92
C ASP A 136 -1.51 10.18 12.89
N HIS A 137 -0.75 9.15 13.25
CA HIS A 137 0.68 9.01 13.11
C HIS A 137 0.94 7.70 12.35
N ILE A 138 1.78 7.78 11.32
CA ILE A 138 2.49 6.66 10.65
C ILE A 138 2.62 5.47 11.60
N ALA A 139 2.25 4.26 11.14
CA ALA A 139 2.33 2.95 11.81
C ALA A 139 3.01 2.96 13.20
N PRO A 140 2.41 2.36 14.24
CA PRO A 140 2.89 2.48 15.63
C PRO A 140 4.41 2.35 15.66
N LYS A 141 5.08 3.48 15.93
CA LYS A 141 6.54 3.59 15.84
C LYS A 141 7.21 2.62 16.82
N SER A 142 6.46 2.19 17.83
CA SER A 142 6.80 1.26 18.89
C SER A 142 5.62 0.36 19.20
N ALA A 143 5.84 -0.72 19.97
CA ALA A 143 4.74 -1.47 20.58
C ALA A 143 3.83 -0.52 21.38
N PRO A 144 2.51 -0.80 21.46
CA PRO A 144 1.60 -0.10 22.37
C PRO A 144 2.15 -0.11 23.79
N GLU A 145 2.06 1.02 24.50
CA GLU A 145 2.62 1.16 25.85
C GLU A 145 1.99 0.15 26.82
N GLU A 146 0.74 -0.25 26.57
CA GLU A 146 -0.02 -1.23 27.35
C GLU A 146 0.52 -2.66 27.21
N LEU A 147 1.40 -2.92 26.24
CA LEU A 147 2.00 -4.23 25.97
C LEU A 147 3.49 -4.28 26.32
N VAL A 148 4.03 -3.23 26.95
CA VAL A 148 5.44 -3.15 27.38
C VAL A 148 5.50 -2.94 28.88
N ASP A 149 5.95 -3.97 29.60
CA ASP A 149 6.10 -3.95 31.05
C ASP A 149 7.41 -4.65 31.49
N GLU A 150 7.60 -4.79 32.80
CA GLU A 150 8.80 -5.43 33.37
C GLU A 150 8.90 -6.93 33.02
N GLU A 151 7.77 -7.61 32.81
CA GLU A 151 7.73 -9.02 32.40
C GLU A 151 7.87 -9.19 30.87
N HIS A 152 7.44 -8.20 30.09
CA HIS A 152 7.45 -8.18 28.63
C HIS A 152 8.17 -6.92 28.10
N PRO A 153 9.51 -6.82 28.29
CA PRO A 153 10.24 -5.62 27.88
C PRO A 153 10.33 -5.49 26.36
N LEU A 154 10.40 -4.24 25.88
CA LEU A 154 10.55 -3.96 24.45
C LEU A 154 11.89 -4.51 23.93
N LEU A 155 11.83 -5.49 23.02
CA LEU A 155 13.01 -6.21 22.51
C LEU A 155 13.65 -5.58 21.26
N TYR A 156 13.01 -4.57 20.67
CA TYR A 156 13.47 -3.93 19.43
C TYR A 156 13.38 -2.41 19.52
N LYS A 157 14.27 -1.73 18.77
CA LYS A 157 14.20 -0.27 18.68
C LYS A 157 12.98 0.14 17.84
N PRO A 158 12.23 1.16 18.29
CA PRO A 158 11.18 1.79 17.49
C PRO A 158 11.66 2.11 16.08
N PHE A 159 10.84 1.79 15.07
CA PHE A 159 11.22 1.91 13.66
C PHE A 159 10.89 3.30 13.12
N ASP A 160 11.90 4.05 12.65
CA ASP A 160 11.70 5.28 11.88
C ASP A 160 11.88 5.02 10.38
N TYR A 161 10.76 5.02 9.66
CA TYR A 161 10.73 4.84 8.21
C TYR A 161 11.54 5.91 7.45
N LEU A 162 11.68 7.12 8.00
CA LEU A 162 12.48 8.19 7.37
C LEU A 162 13.97 7.95 7.52
N GLU A 163 14.45 7.43 8.66
CA GLU A 163 15.84 7.02 8.80
C GLU A 163 16.17 5.87 7.84
N PHE A 164 15.29 4.89 7.73
CA PHE A 164 15.46 3.77 6.81
C PHE A 164 15.59 4.23 5.34
N LEU A 165 14.71 5.14 4.88
CA LEU A 165 14.80 5.67 3.52
C LEU A 165 16.05 6.51 3.29
N LYS A 166 16.49 7.30 4.30
CA LYS A 166 17.75 8.06 4.22
C LYS A 166 18.95 7.12 4.08
N PHE A 167 18.97 6.02 4.84
CA PHE A 167 20.02 5.01 4.77
C PHE A 167 20.09 4.37 3.37
N GLY A 168 18.95 3.93 2.82
CA GLY A 168 18.89 3.31 1.49
C GLY A 168 19.14 4.27 0.32
N SER A 169 19.18 5.58 0.58
CA SER A 169 19.47 6.61 -0.43
C SER A 169 20.94 7.05 -0.44
N GLN A 170 21.76 6.54 0.48
CA GLN A 170 23.20 6.83 0.47
C GLN A 170 23.88 6.03 -0.67
N PRO A 171 24.73 6.66 -1.49
CA PRO A 171 25.52 5.93 -2.46
C PRO A 171 26.46 4.97 -1.70
N VAL A 172 26.30 3.67 -1.95
CA VAL A 172 27.27 2.67 -1.51
C VAL A 172 28.55 2.94 -2.29
N LEU A 173 29.54 3.57 -1.64
CA LEU A 173 30.89 3.63 -2.16
C LEU A 173 31.46 2.21 -2.07
N ILE A 174 31.44 1.51 -3.21
CA ILE A 174 32.18 0.26 -3.38
C ILE A 174 33.64 0.70 -3.57
N ASN A 175 34.44 0.56 -2.51
CA ASN A 175 35.90 0.66 -2.57
C ASN A 175 36.51 -0.67 -3.02
#